data_AF-A0A957B786-F1
#
_entry.id   AF-A0A957B786-F1
#
_cell.length_a   1.000
_cell.length_b   1.000
_cell.length_c   1.000
_cell.angle_alpha   90.00
_cell.angle_beta   90.00
_cell.angle_gamma   90.00
#
_symmetry.space_group_name_H-M   'P 1'
#
loop_
_entity.id
_entity.type
_entity.pdbx_description
1 polymer ?
#
loop_
_entity_poly.entity_id
_entity_poly.type
_entity_poly.pdbx_seq_one_letter_code
_entity_poly.pdbx_strand_id
1 'polypeptide(L)'
;EQLTSRMFAERLLRELIYQPPDDLDFIGALSDEVIERALRTWLAKEDSRIWILPENDDFFEALQQSYKGFYGDRLQLYGNTLQIISNAIADSLVTTRTALDSLRTSMESIGNTVGLGISKIQPVNFIEQLPGFSELVKIYDAFHQAEKTLSENGFGFMSGHWTVPVIASFLDIQDLDLGIRKAVITNKILAHTRTPNFKQNMLDLFRASSVLKKRWTIIDLVMAAHTNRNYVLAIPTLLAQFEGMFTDALILKQLVIRDRGKLYAIDETGAPKLDKNDKRVELHGLHQKVQNSNLEYEHILERLSKDFVSGLIRERNDIMHGSSVSYAKANLSLRLVLGIYLLAIEFDHFEHSDN
;
A
#
# COMPACT_ATOMS: atom_id res chain seq x y z
N GLU A 1 -16.47 -26.31 3.31
CA GLU A 1 -16.58 -27.09 4.57
C GLU A 1 -16.75 -26.14 5.73
N GLN A 2 -17.57 -26.48 6.73
CA GLN A 2 -17.65 -25.68 7.97
C GLN A 2 -16.40 -25.96 8.80
N LEU A 3 -15.61 -24.92 9.10
CA LEU A 3 -14.49 -25.03 10.02
C LEU A 3 -15.03 -25.23 11.44
N THR A 4 -14.45 -26.16 12.19
CA THR A 4 -14.69 -26.25 13.64
C THR A 4 -14.15 -24.99 14.33
N SER A 5 -14.67 -24.67 15.52
CA SER A 5 -14.22 -23.49 16.30
C SER A 5 -12.72 -23.50 16.56
N ARG A 6 -12.14 -24.69 16.78
CA ARG A 6 -10.69 -24.89 16.92
C ARG A 6 -9.94 -24.63 15.61
N MET A 7 -10.38 -25.21 14.48
CA MET A 7 -9.74 -24.95 13.17
C MET A 7 -9.82 -23.47 12.78
N PHE A 8 -10.90 -22.80 13.16
CA PHE A 8 -11.05 -21.35 13.01
C PHE A 8 -10.00 -20.59 13.83
N ALA A 9 -9.82 -20.95 15.11
CA ALA A 9 -8.82 -20.33 15.98
C ALA A 9 -7.38 -20.55 15.51
N GLU A 10 -7.06 -21.76 15.02
CA GLU A 10 -5.75 -22.07 14.42
C GLU A 10 -5.48 -21.22 13.18
N ARG A 11 -6.51 -21.05 12.32
CA ARG A 11 -6.41 -20.19 11.14
C ARG A 11 -6.26 -18.72 11.51
N LEU A 12 -7.03 -18.24 12.48
CA LEU A 12 -6.92 -16.87 12.98
C LEU A 12 -5.51 -16.61 13.52
N LEU A 13 -4.95 -17.54 14.29
CA LEU A 13 -3.57 -17.47 14.78
C LEU A 13 -2.55 -17.38 13.63
N ARG A 14 -2.72 -18.17 12.56
CA ARG A 14 -1.86 -18.13 11.36
C ARG A 14 -1.94 -16.78 10.63
N GLU A 15 -3.13 -16.21 10.53
CA GLU A 15 -3.35 -14.93 9.82
C GLU A 15 -2.87 -13.73 10.65
N LEU A 16 -2.92 -13.80 11.98
CA LEU A 16 -2.48 -12.75 12.89
C LEU A 16 -0.97 -12.70 13.08
N ILE A 17 -0.27 -13.84 12.97
CA ILE A 17 1.18 -13.89 13.08
C ILE A 17 1.78 -13.64 11.68
N TYR A 18 2.03 -12.38 11.35
CA TYR A 18 2.51 -11.92 10.03
C TYR A 18 3.86 -12.54 9.57
N GLN A 19 4.57 -13.21 10.48
CA GLN A 19 5.65 -14.15 10.20
C GLN A 19 5.63 -15.18 11.34
N PRO A 20 5.06 -16.39 11.15
CA PRO A 20 5.25 -17.43 12.16
C PRO A 20 6.76 -17.60 12.36
N PRO A 21 7.32 -17.52 13.60
CA PRO A 21 8.64 -18.10 13.84
C PRO A 21 8.70 -19.48 13.16
N ASP A 22 9.84 -19.80 12.54
CA ASP A 22 10.05 -21.03 11.72
C ASP A 22 9.66 -22.33 12.49
N ASP A 23 9.45 -22.23 13.79
CA ASP A 23 9.01 -23.23 14.75
C ASP A 23 7.48 -23.54 14.71
N LEU A 24 6.66 -22.73 14.02
CA LEU A 24 5.18 -22.83 14.01
C LEU A 24 4.59 -23.64 12.83
N ASP A 25 5.42 -24.44 12.14
CA ASP A 25 4.94 -25.39 11.12
C ASP A 25 3.91 -26.40 11.68
N PHE A 26 3.79 -26.51 13.00
CA PHE A 26 2.92 -27.45 13.70
C PHE A 26 1.84 -26.81 14.58
N ILE A 27 1.19 -25.71 14.15
CA ILE A 27 0.03 -25.16 14.89
C ILE A 27 -1.05 -26.21 15.19
N GLY A 28 -1.26 -27.18 14.28
CA GLY A 28 -2.22 -28.28 14.49
C GLY A 28 -1.81 -29.30 15.56
N ALA A 29 -0.55 -29.27 16.04
CA ALA A 29 -0.05 -30.13 17.12
C ALA A 29 -0.03 -29.42 18.49
N LEU A 30 -0.36 -28.12 18.55
CA LEU A 30 -0.44 -27.37 19.80
C LEU A 30 -1.67 -27.80 20.59
N SER A 31 -1.57 -27.83 21.92
CA SER A 31 -2.72 -28.09 22.77
C SER A 31 -3.68 -26.89 22.77
N ASP A 32 -4.95 -27.14 23.11
CA ASP A 32 -5.97 -26.08 23.19
C ASP A 32 -5.56 -24.97 24.15
N GLU A 33 -4.94 -25.33 25.29
CA GLU A 33 -4.50 -24.35 26.30
C GLU A 33 -3.40 -23.41 25.78
N VAL A 34 -2.54 -23.90 24.87
CA VAL A 34 -1.47 -23.08 24.26
C VAL A 34 -2.07 -22.11 23.24
N ILE A 35 -2.97 -22.60 22.39
CA ILE A 35 -3.66 -21.78 21.37
C ILE A 35 -4.51 -20.70 22.07
N GLU A 36 -5.28 -21.10 23.09
CA GLU A 36 -6.12 -20.19 23.87
C GLU A 36 -5.27 -19.10 24.55
N ARG A 37 -4.18 -19.47 25.22
CA ARG A 37 -3.31 -18.50 25.90
C ARG A 37 -2.70 -17.49 24.92
N ALA A 38 -2.27 -17.95 23.75
CA ALA A 38 -1.72 -17.09 22.71
C ALA A 38 -2.77 -16.09 22.21
N LEU A 39 -3.99 -16.56 21.92
CA LEU A 39 -5.10 -15.73 21.46
C LEU A 39 -5.58 -14.74 22.53
N ARG A 40 -5.68 -15.15 23.81
CA ARG A 40 -6.00 -14.23 24.91
C ARG A 40 -4.95 -13.15 25.09
N THR A 41 -3.67 -13.50 24.97
CA THR A 41 -2.56 -12.53 25.05
C THR A 41 -2.63 -11.53 23.91
N TRP A 42 -2.98 -11.98 22.71
CA TRP A 42 -3.19 -11.11 21.56
C TRP A 42 -4.42 -10.21 21.74
N LEU A 43 -5.57 -10.77 22.15
CA LEU A 43 -6.81 -10.02 22.43
C LEU A 43 -6.66 -8.97 23.53
N ALA A 44 -5.75 -9.18 24.48
CA ALA A 44 -5.45 -8.20 25.54
C ALA A 44 -4.55 -7.05 25.05
N LYS A 45 -3.81 -7.25 23.94
CA LYS A 45 -2.95 -6.23 23.32
C LYS A 45 -3.72 -5.39 22.30
N GLU A 46 -4.60 -6.02 21.54
CA GLU A 46 -5.62 -5.31 20.75
C GLU A 46 -6.62 -4.67 21.71
N ASP A 47 -7.16 -3.49 21.40
CA ASP A 47 -8.12 -2.81 22.28
C ASP A 47 -9.31 -3.75 22.59
N SER A 48 -9.35 -4.27 23.82
CA SER A 48 -10.25 -5.33 24.27
C SER A 48 -11.73 -4.97 24.17
N ARG A 49 -12.03 -3.68 23.95
CA ARG A 49 -13.38 -3.16 23.70
C ARG A 49 -14.02 -3.70 22.42
N ILE A 50 -13.23 -4.26 21.49
CA ILE A 50 -13.73 -4.76 20.20
C ILE A 50 -14.21 -6.22 20.28
N TRP A 51 -13.68 -7.01 21.23
CA TRP A 51 -13.88 -8.45 21.28
C TRP A 51 -14.51 -8.87 22.60
N ILE A 52 -15.82 -8.68 22.74
CA ILE A 52 -16.57 -9.17 23.89
C ILE A 52 -16.81 -10.66 23.70
N LEU A 53 -16.10 -11.50 24.47
CA LEU A 53 -16.28 -12.95 24.50
C LEU A 53 -17.40 -13.30 25.51
N PRO A 54 -18.43 -14.08 25.12
CA PRO A 54 -19.41 -14.60 26.07
C PRO A 54 -18.75 -15.39 27.21
N GLU A 55 -19.08 -15.06 28.47
CA GLU A 55 -18.45 -15.68 29.65
C GLU A 55 -18.83 -17.15 29.88
N ASN A 56 -19.90 -17.63 29.24
CA ASN A 56 -20.48 -18.96 29.47
C ASN A 56 -20.16 -19.99 28.38
N ASP A 57 -19.49 -19.59 27.30
CA ASP A 57 -19.21 -20.45 26.16
C ASP A 57 -17.78 -20.99 26.20
N ASP A 58 -17.53 -22.13 25.53
CA ASP A 58 -16.16 -22.59 25.26
C ASP A 58 -15.37 -21.48 24.58
N PHE A 59 -14.10 -21.28 24.96
CA PHE A 59 -13.31 -20.13 24.49
C PHE A 59 -13.25 -20.03 22.96
N PHE A 60 -13.12 -21.15 22.24
CA PHE A 60 -13.04 -21.13 20.79
C PHE A 60 -14.39 -20.83 20.14
N GLU A 61 -15.47 -21.32 20.72
CA GLU A 61 -16.82 -21.02 20.26
C GLU A 61 -17.18 -19.55 20.52
N ALA A 62 -16.89 -19.04 21.72
CA ALA A 62 -17.01 -17.64 22.09
C ALA A 62 -16.23 -16.75 21.10
N LEU A 63 -14.97 -17.10 20.82
CA LEU A 63 -14.12 -16.37 19.87
C LEU A 63 -14.69 -16.37 18.46
N GLN A 64 -15.17 -17.52 17.98
CA GLN A 64 -15.77 -17.63 16.65
C GLN A 64 -17.06 -16.82 16.55
N GLN A 65 -17.90 -16.82 17.59
CA GLN A 65 -19.13 -16.03 17.65
C GLN A 65 -18.84 -14.53 17.68
N SER A 66 -17.93 -14.08 18.54
CA SER A 66 -17.53 -12.67 18.60
C SER A 66 -16.91 -12.19 17.28
N TYR A 67 -16.12 -13.04 16.61
CA TYR A 67 -15.61 -12.73 15.27
C TYR A 67 -16.71 -12.60 14.23
N LYS A 68 -17.70 -13.50 14.23
CA LYS A 68 -18.86 -13.41 13.33
C LYS A 68 -19.67 -12.13 13.60
N GLY A 69 -19.88 -11.77 14.86
CA GLY A 69 -20.54 -10.53 15.26
C GLY A 69 -19.78 -9.30 14.77
N PHE A 70 -18.49 -9.20 15.09
CA PHE A 70 -17.62 -8.11 14.64
C PHE A 70 -17.60 -7.96 13.11
N TYR A 71 -17.46 -9.06 12.38
CA TYR A 71 -17.47 -9.04 10.92
C TYR A 71 -18.84 -8.66 10.36
N GLY A 72 -19.92 -9.13 10.99
CA GLY A 72 -21.29 -8.72 10.68
C GLY A 72 -21.51 -7.22 10.86
N ASP A 73 -21.10 -6.66 12.00
CA ASP A 73 -21.21 -5.23 12.31
C ASP A 73 -20.35 -4.38 11.37
N ARG A 74 -19.13 -4.84 11.05
CA ARG A 74 -18.25 -4.20 10.05
C ARG A 74 -18.86 -4.23 8.66
N LEU A 75 -19.40 -5.38 8.22
CA LEU A 75 -20.09 -5.48 6.94
C LEU A 75 -21.32 -4.57 6.89
N GLN A 76 -22.08 -4.47 7.98
CA GLN A 76 -23.20 -3.55 8.08
C GLN A 76 -22.75 -2.10 8.03
N LEU A 77 -21.67 -1.73 8.73
CA LEU A 77 -21.07 -0.39 8.68
C LEU A 77 -20.57 -0.05 7.27
N TYR A 78 -19.90 -0.98 6.59
CA TYR A 78 -19.50 -0.81 5.19
C TYR A 78 -20.71 -0.69 4.28
N GLY A 79 -21.74 -1.52 4.47
CA GLY A 79 -23.01 -1.40 3.75
C GLY A 79 -23.65 -0.04 3.92
N ASN A 80 -23.73 0.48 5.16
CA ASN A 80 -24.24 1.81 5.47
C ASN A 80 -23.40 2.90 4.82
N THR A 81 -22.07 2.79 4.88
CA THR A 81 -21.14 3.75 4.27
C THR A 81 -21.27 3.76 2.75
N LEU A 82 -21.33 2.58 2.12
CA LEU A 82 -21.56 2.44 0.69
C LEU A 82 -22.94 2.96 0.29
N GLN A 83 -23.97 2.77 1.12
CA GLN A 83 -25.28 3.34 0.89
C GLN A 83 -25.26 4.88 0.96
N ILE A 84 -24.54 5.47 1.93
CA ILE A 84 -24.36 6.93 2.03
C ILE A 84 -23.62 7.46 0.80
N ILE A 85 -22.53 6.82 0.39
CA ILE A 85 -21.78 7.18 -0.82
C ILE A 85 -22.66 7.05 -2.06
N SER A 86 -23.41 5.96 -2.19
CA SER A 86 -24.34 5.72 -3.29
C SER A 86 -25.42 6.80 -3.35
N ASN A 87 -26.00 7.17 -2.20
CA ASN A 87 -26.98 8.25 -2.11
C ASN A 87 -26.35 9.60 -2.48
N ALA A 88 -25.14 9.91 -2.01
CA ALA A 88 -24.43 11.14 -2.34
C ALA A 88 -24.09 11.22 -3.84
N ILE A 89 -23.71 10.10 -4.47
CA ILE A 89 -23.54 9.99 -5.92
C ILE A 89 -24.88 10.22 -6.62
N ALA A 90 -25.96 9.57 -6.17
CA ALA A 90 -27.29 9.76 -6.74
C ALA A 90 -27.75 11.23 -6.67
N ASP A 91 -27.56 11.89 -5.53
CA ASP A 91 -27.88 13.32 -5.33
C ASP A 91 -27.01 14.23 -6.21
N SER A 92 -25.73 13.92 -6.35
CA SER A 92 -24.81 14.61 -7.26
C SER A 92 -25.24 14.44 -8.72
N LEU A 93 -25.71 13.25 -9.11
CA LEU A 93 -26.22 12.97 -10.44
C LEU A 93 -27.54 13.68 -10.72
N VAL A 94 -28.45 13.75 -9.74
CA VAL A 94 -29.68 14.56 -9.84
C VAL A 94 -29.31 16.03 -10.02
N THR A 95 -28.40 16.56 -9.21
CA THR A 95 -27.93 17.95 -9.31
C THR A 95 -27.29 18.24 -10.67
N THR A 96 -26.44 17.33 -11.15
CA THR A 96 -25.80 17.43 -12.47
C THR A 96 -26.83 17.36 -13.60
N ARG A 97 -27.86 16.51 -13.49
CA ARG A 97 -28.96 16.45 -14.43
C ARG A 97 -29.76 17.75 -14.45
N THR A 98 -30.09 18.32 -13.30
CA THR A 98 -30.78 19.62 -13.21
C THR A 98 -29.95 20.75 -13.82
N ALA A 99 -28.63 20.75 -13.61
CA ALA A 99 -27.72 21.71 -14.23
C ALA A 99 -27.66 21.53 -15.76
N LEU A 100 -27.60 20.30 -16.26
CA LEU A 100 -27.65 19.98 -17.69
C LEU A 100 -28.98 20.38 -18.34
N ASP A 101 -30.10 20.12 -17.67
CA ASP A 101 -31.43 20.53 -18.14
C ASP A 101 -31.53 22.07 -18.19
N SER A 102 -30.99 22.77 -17.20
CA SER A 102 -30.93 24.25 -17.17
C SER A 102 -30.05 24.83 -18.29
N LEU A 103 -28.88 24.21 -18.54
CA LEU A 103 -28.00 24.55 -19.65
C LEU A 103 -28.72 24.33 -20.99
N ARG A 104 -29.42 23.20 -21.12
CA ARG A 104 -30.19 22.87 -22.33
C ARG A 104 -31.30 23.89 -22.57
N THR A 105 -32.11 24.23 -21.56
CA THR A 105 -33.14 25.26 -21.69
C THR A 105 -32.53 26.60 -22.12
N SER A 106 -31.36 26.96 -21.58
CA SER A 106 -30.64 28.16 -21.98
C SER A 106 -30.16 28.09 -23.44
N MET A 107 -29.61 26.96 -23.87
CA MET A 107 -29.19 26.74 -25.27
C MET A 107 -30.37 26.74 -26.25
N GLU A 108 -31.51 26.14 -25.89
CA GLU A 108 -32.74 26.15 -26.69
C GLU A 108 -33.28 27.59 -26.80
N SER A 109 -33.24 28.37 -25.73
CA SER A 109 -33.62 29.79 -25.73
C SER A 109 -32.70 30.63 -26.64
N ILE A 110 -31.39 30.44 -26.56
CA ILE A 110 -30.41 31.10 -27.44
C ILE A 110 -30.62 30.67 -28.90
N GLY A 111 -30.78 29.37 -29.17
CA GLY A 111 -31.02 28.83 -30.52
C GLY A 111 -32.28 29.39 -31.15
N ASN A 112 -33.37 29.48 -30.38
CA ASN A 112 -34.62 30.12 -30.83
C ASN A 112 -34.46 31.62 -31.08
N THR A 113 -33.66 32.31 -30.28
CA THR A 113 -33.37 33.75 -30.44
C THR A 113 -32.51 34.03 -31.68
N VAL A 114 -31.58 33.14 -32.01
CA VAL A 114 -30.60 33.31 -33.10
C VAL A 114 -31.05 32.61 -34.39
N GLY A 115 -32.19 31.91 -34.38
CA GLY A 115 -32.71 31.19 -35.55
C GLY A 115 -31.88 29.96 -35.96
N LEU A 116 -30.99 29.49 -35.08
CA LEU A 116 -30.16 28.32 -35.30
C LEU A 116 -30.86 27.11 -34.67
N GLY A 117 -31.40 26.23 -35.53
CA GLY A 117 -31.97 24.95 -35.11
C GLY A 117 -30.88 24.04 -34.54
N ILE A 118 -30.58 24.16 -33.25
CA ILE A 118 -29.65 23.27 -32.55
C ILE A 118 -30.37 21.94 -32.31
N SER A 119 -29.92 20.90 -33.01
CA SER A 119 -30.38 19.52 -32.86
C SER A 119 -30.22 19.04 -31.42
N LYS A 120 -31.29 18.47 -30.86
CA LYS A 120 -31.42 17.96 -29.48
C LYS A 120 -30.23 17.09 -29.04
N ILE A 121 -29.45 17.56 -28.07
CA ILE A 121 -28.54 16.71 -27.30
C ILE A 121 -29.37 16.02 -26.20
N GLN A 122 -29.42 14.68 -26.20
CA GLN A 122 -30.20 13.87 -25.24
C GLN A 122 -29.29 13.40 -24.09
N PRO A 123 -29.52 13.82 -22.83
CA PRO A 123 -28.71 13.42 -21.67
C PRO A 123 -29.07 12.03 -21.08
N VAL A 124 -29.95 11.27 -21.73
CA VAL A 124 -30.79 10.26 -21.04
C VAL A 124 -30.06 8.97 -20.63
N ASN A 125 -28.88 8.66 -21.15
CA ASN A 125 -28.33 7.31 -20.98
C ASN A 125 -27.23 7.15 -19.92
N PHE A 126 -26.79 8.20 -19.21
CA PHE A 126 -25.65 8.06 -18.29
C PHE A 126 -25.96 7.15 -17.09
N ILE A 127 -27.10 7.34 -16.43
CA ILE A 127 -27.48 6.56 -15.23
C ILE A 127 -27.83 5.11 -15.62
N GLU A 128 -28.47 4.92 -16.77
CA GLU A 128 -28.79 3.58 -17.30
C GLU A 128 -27.54 2.82 -17.80
N GLN A 129 -26.42 3.52 -18.01
CA GLN A 129 -25.12 2.94 -18.37
C GLN A 129 -24.21 2.71 -17.15
N LEU A 130 -24.62 3.08 -15.94
CA LEU A 130 -23.85 2.76 -14.75
C LEU A 130 -23.93 1.24 -14.51
N PRO A 131 -22.79 0.59 -14.17
CA PRO A 131 -22.79 -0.81 -13.79
C PRO A 131 -23.78 -1.06 -12.66
N GLY A 132 -24.56 -2.14 -12.77
CA GLY A 132 -25.41 -2.57 -11.66
C GLY A 132 -24.55 -2.87 -10.42
N PHE A 133 -25.13 -2.81 -9.22
CA PHE A 133 -24.40 -3.08 -7.98
C PHE A 133 -23.65 -4.43 -8.00
N SER A 134 -24.24 -5.47 -8.60
CA SER A 134 -23.59 -6.78 -8.76
C SER A 134 -22.35 -6.75 -9.66
N GLU A 135 -22.28 -5.84 -10.63
CA GLU A 135 -21.13 -5.64 -11.49
C GLU A 135 -20.03 -4.86 -10.76
N LEU A 136 -20.41 -3.85 -9.96
CA LEU A 136 -19.48 -3.15 -9.07
C LEU A 136 -18.84 -4.08 -8.05
N VAL A 137 -19.60 -5.02 -7.47
CA VAL A 137 -19.06 -6.05 -6.57
C VAL A 137 -18.05 -6.95 -7.28
N LYS A 138 -18.35 -7.40 -8.51
CA LYS A 138 -17.39 -8.21 -9.30
C LYS A 138 -16.11 -7.44 -9.61
N ILE A 139 -16.24 -6.16 -9.95
CA ILE A 139 -15.09 -5.28 -10.16
C ILE A 139 -14.27 -5.19 -8.88
N TYR A 140 -14.91 -4.93 -7.73
CA TYR A 140 -14.23 -4.86 -6.44
C TYR A 140 -13.52 -6.18 -6.06
N ASP A 141 -14.18 -7.32 -6.22
CA ASP A 141 -13.59 -8.63 -5.94
C ASP A 141 -12.37 -8.90 -6.82
N ALA A 142 -12.47 -8.55 -8.11
CA ALA A 142 -11.37 -8.63 -9.06
C ALA A 142 -10.20 -7.71 -8.63
N PHE A 143 -10.49 -6.48 -8.20
CA PHE A 143 -9.48 -5.57 -7.63
C PHE A 143 -8.75 -6.19 -6.46
N HIS A 144 -9.49 -6.67 -5.46
CA HIS A 144 -8.93 -7.25 -4.25
C HIS A 144 -8.05 -8.48 -4.56
N GLN A 145 -8.49 -9.29 -5.51
CA GLN A 145 -7.77 -10.44 -6.05
C GLN A 145 -6.45 -10.06 -6.74
N ALA A 146 -6.46 -9.01 -7.56
CA ALA A 146 -5.26 -8.49 -8.20
C ALA A 146 -4.29 -7.90 -7.16
N GLU A 147 -4.78 -7.14 -6.18
CA GLU A 147 -3.96 -6.60 -5.08
C GLU A 147 -3.26 -7.72 -4.29
N LYS A 148 -4.02 -8.77 -3.94
CA LYS A 148 -3.46 -9.95 -3.27
C LYS A 148 -2.35 -10.59 -4.10
N THR A 149 -2.60 -10.78 -5.40
CA THR A 149 -1.62 -11.33 -6.35
C THR A 149 -0.33 -10.49 -6.39
N LEU A 150 -0.45 -9.16 -6.36
CA LEU A 150 0.72 -8.27 -6.33
C LEU A 150 1.47 -8.35 -5.01
N SER A 151 0.73 -8.40 -3.90
CA SER A 151 1.30 -8.55 -2.55
C SER A 151 2.13 -9.82 -2.42
N GLU A 152 1.58 -10.96 -2.83
CA GLU A 152 2.27 -12.27 -2.85
C GLU A 152 3.55 -12.26 -3.71
N ASN A 153 3.65 -11.34 -4.67
CA ASN A 153 4.79 -11.20 -5.57
C ASN A 153 5.75 -10.06 -5.19
N GLY A 154 5.56 -9.46 -4.00
CA GLY A 154 6.45 -8.44 -3.45
C GLY A 154 6.23 -7.04 -4.02
N PHE A 155 5.06 -6.79 -4.63
CA PHE A 155 4.62 -5.50 -5.17
C PHE A 155 3.39 -4.94 -4.45
N GLY A 156 3.05 -5.50 -3.28
CA GLY A 156 1.90 -5.09 -2.48
C GLY A 156 1.91 -3.60 -2.17
N PHE A 157 3.06 -3.03 -1.82
CA PHE A 157 3.22 -1.60 -1.57
C PHE A 157 2.68 -0.66 -2.66
N MET A 158 2.56 -1.12 -3.91
CA MET A 158 2.04 -0.29 -5.02
C MET A 158 0.52 -0.25 -5.13
N SER A 159 -0.22 -1.05 -4.37
CA SER A 159 -1.64 -1.33 -4.64
C SER A 159 -2.53 -0.08 -4.66
N GLY A 160 -2.20 0.92 -3.82
CA GLY A 160 -2.92 2.20 -3.77
C GLY A 160 -2.51 3.25 -4.81
N HIS A 161 -1.48 2.98 -5.63
CA HIS A 161 -0.90 3.97 -6.56
C HIS A 161 -1.00 3.55 -8.03
N TRP A 162 -1.59 2.40 -8.32
CA TRP A 162 -1.80 1.96 -9.68
C TRP A 162 -3.20 2.29 -10.15
N THR A 163 -3.30 2.60 -11.45
CA THR A 163 -4.58 2.84 -12.07
C THR A 163 -5.36 1.53 -12.21
N VAL A 164 -6.69 1.65 -12.21
CA VAL A 164 -7.63 0.55 -12.45
C VAL A 164 -7.21 -0.35 -13.64
N PRO A 165 -6.86 0.20 -14.82
CA PRO A 165 -6.44 -0.63 -15.95
C PRO A 165 -5.13 -1.40 -15.72
N VAL A 166 -4.18 -0.84 -14.97
CA VAL A 166 -2.93 -1.51 -14.64
C VAL A 166 -3.21 -2.70 -13.73
N ILE A 167 -4.02 -2.52 -12.68
CA ILE A 167 -4.40 -3.58 -11.75
C ILE A 167 -5.20 -4.67 -12.47
N ALA A 168 -6.17 -4.29 -13.30
CA ALA A 168 -6.99 -5.22 -14.08
C ALA A 168 -6.15 -6.12 -15.02
N SER A 169 -4.98 -5.64 -15.45
CA SER A 169 -4.07 -6.44 -16.29
C SER A 169 -3.46 -7.67 -15.58
N PHE A 170 -3.67 -7.81 -14.27
CA PHE A 170 -3.22 -8.92 -13.44
C PHE A 170 -4.36 -9.87 -13.01
N LEU A 171 -5.55 -9.78 -13.59
CA LEU A 171 -6.66 -10.68 -13.26
C LEU A 171 -6.45 -12.09 -13.84
N ASP A 172 -6.01 -12.17 -15.10
CA ASP A 172 -5.95 -13.45 -15.84
C ASP A 172 -4.72 -14.31 -15.54
N ILE A 173 -3.96 -13.98 -14.49
CA ILE A 173 -2.68 -14.67 -14.16
C ILE A 173 -2.76 -15.56 -12.93
N GLN A 174 -3.93 -15.62 -12.28
CA GLN A 174 -4.11 -16.39 -11.04
C GLN A 174 -4.12 -17.89 -11.25
N ASP A 175 -4.46 -18.35 -12.45
CA ASP A 175 -4.46 -19.78 -12.79
C ASP A 175 -3.08 -20.28 -13.21
N LEU A 176 -2.08 -19.40 -13.29
CA LEU A 176 -0.72 -19.77 -13.64
C LEU A 176 0.05 -20.33 -12.43
N ASP A 177 0.94 -21.28 -12.70
CA ASP A 177 1.92 -21.78 -11.74
C ASP A 177 2.69 -20.63 -11.07
N LEU A 178 2.99 -20.75 -9.77
CA LEU A 178 3.58 -19.67 -8.98
C LEU A 178 4.86 -19.07 -9.59
N GLY A 179 5.75 -19.92 -10.11
CA GLY A 179 6.99 -19.49 -10.75
C GLY A 179 6.75 -18.69 -12.04
N ILE A 180 5.80 -19.15 -12.87
CA ILE A 180 5.41 -18.49 -14.12
C ILE A 180 4.72 -17.16 -13.79
N ARG A 181 3.79 -17.16 -12.83
CA ARG A 181 3.07 -15.99 -12.34
C ARG A 181 4.02 -14.87 -11.93
N LYS A 182 5.03 -15.19 -11.11
CA LYS A 182 6.03 -14.21 -10.67
C LYS A 182 6.81 -13.58 -11.82
N ALA A 183 7.19 -14.39 -12.81
CA ALA A 183 7.88 -13.91 -14.00
C ALA A 183 6.98 -13.02 -14.88
N VAL A 184 5.72 -13.42 -15.09
CA VAL A 184 4.73 -12.66 -15.87
C VAL A 184 4.44 -11.31 -15.22
N ILE A 185 4.19 -11.27 -13.91
CA ILE A 185 3.97 -10.03 -13.15
C ILE A 185 5.18 -9.11 -13.28
N THR A 186 6.38 -9.65 -12.99
CA THR A 186 7.62 -8.88 -13.08
C THR A 186 7.80 -8.29 -14.48
N ASN A 187 7.52 -9.06 -15.54
CA ASN A 187 7.64 -8.59 -16.92
C ASN A 187 6.60 -7.52 -17.28
N LYS A 188 5.35 -7.66 -16.84
CA LYS A 188 4.30 -6.64 -17.06
C LYS A 188 4.68 -5.31 -16.41
N ILE A 189 5.15 -5.32 -15.16
CA ILE A 189 5.55 -4.10 -14.45
C ILE A 189 6.87 -3.55 -15.03
N LEU A 190 7.81 -4.40 -15.43
CA LEU A 190 9.03 -3.97 -16.15
C LEU A 190 8.68 -3.25 -17.45
N ALA A 191 7.70 -3.74 -18.21
CA ALA A 191 7.27 -3.08 -19.43
C ALA A 191 6.76 -1.66 -19.14
N HIS A 192 6.02 -1.48 -18.05
CA HIS A 192 5.54 -0.17 -17.63
C HIS A 192 6.66 0.78 -17.17
N THR A 193 7.54 0.32 -16.29
CA THR A 193 8.65 1.12 -15.71
C THR A 193 9.75 1.49 -16.72
N ARG A 194 9.78 0.82 -17.88
CA ARG A 194 10.68 1.12 -19.00
C ARG A 194 10.11 2.11 -20.02
N THR A 195 8.85 2.52 -19.87
CA THR A 195 8.25 3.47 -20.80
C THR A 195 8.85 4.88 -20.62
N PRO A 196 8.95 5.67 -21.70
CA PRO A 196 9.32 7.09 -21.60
C PRO A 196 8.40 7.87 -20.67
N ASN A 197 7.11 7.55 -20.65
CA ASN A 197 6.13 8.20 -19.78
C ASN A 197 6.44 7.97 -18.30
N PHE A 198 6.77 6.73 -17.90
CA PHE A 198 7.14 6.46 -16.50
C PHE A 198 8.38 7.27 -16.07
N LYS A 199 9.40 7.32 -16.94
CA LYS A 199 10.60 8.13 -16.71
C LYS A 199 10.28 9.62 -16.60
N GLN A 200 9.41 10.13 -17.47
CA GLN A 200 8.98 11.54 -17.46
C GLN A 200 8.22 11.87 -16.18
N ASN A 201 7.29 11.01 -15.74
CA ASN A 201 6.57 11.18 -14.48
C ASN A 201 7.53 11.23 -13.28
N MET A 202 8.53 10.33 -13.24
CA MET A 202 9.60 10.40 -12.23
C MET A 202 10.37 11.73 -12.29
N LEU A 203 10.74 12.19 -13.48
CA LEU A 203 11.47 13.44 -13.65
C LEU A 203 10.68 14.62 -13.09
N ASP A 204 9.38 14.68 -13.38
CA ASP A 204 8.51 15.77 -12.97
C ASP A 204 8.35 15.81 -11.44
N LEU A 205 8.15 14.66 -10.79
CA LEU A 205 8.15 14.54 -9.32
C LEU A 205 9.47 15.02 -8.71
N PHE A 206 10.61 14.56 -9.25
CA PHE A 206 11.92 14.95 -8.75
C PHE A 206 12.20 16.44 -8.93
N ARG A 207 11.75 17.05 -10.04
CA ARG A 207 11.92 18.49 -10.30
C ARG A 207 11.05 19.35 -9.41
N ALA A 208 9.83 18.92 -9.14
CA ALA A 208 8.91 19.61 -8.24
C ALA A 208 9.48 19.67 -6.81
N SER A 209 10.12 18.59 -6.37
CA SER A 209 10.64 18.51 -5.01
C SER A 209 11.93 19.31 -4.78
N SER A 210 11.94 20.13 -3.72
CA SER A 210 13.10 20.94 -3.35
C SER A 210 14.27 20.09 -2.85
N VAL A 211 13.94 18.94 -2.23
CA VAL A 211 14.89 17.96 -1.71
C VAL A 211 15.36 17.00 -2.80
N LEU A 212 14.44 16.42 -3.59
CA LEU A 212 14.78 15.35 -4.52
C LEU A 212 15.46 15.81 -5.80
N LYS A 213 15.25 17.06 -6.27
CA LYS A 213 15.80 17.56 -7.54
C LYS A 213 17.30 17.34 -7.71
N LYS A 214 18.06 17.38 -6.61
CA LYS A 214 19.52 17.18 -6.60
C LYS A 214 19.93 15.73 -6.87
N ARG A 215 19.03 14.77 -6.63
CA ARG A 215 19.26 13.32 -6.83
C ARG A 215 18.96 12.87 -8.25
N TRP A 216 18.25 13.68 -9.05
CA TRP A 216 17.76 13.28 -10.37
C TRP A 216 18.87 12.76 -11.29
N THR A 217 20.03 13.42 -11.36
CA THR A 217 21.14 12.98 -12.23
C THR A 217 21.57 11.54 -11.94
N ILE A 218 21.57 11.12 -10.68
CA ILE A 218 21.90 9.74 -10.29
C ILE A 218 20.75 8.80 -10.67
N ILE A 219 19.51 9.21 -10.38
CA ILE A 219 18.32 8.42 -10.72
C ILE A 219 18.21 8.18 -12.22
N ASP A 220 18.48 9.19 -13.05
CA ASP A 220 18.43 9.09 -14.51
C ASP A 220 19.41 8.03 -15.04
N LEU A 221 20.67 8.07 -14.58
CA LEU A 221 21.70 7.08 -14.93
C LEU A 221 21.29 5.66 -14.52
N VAL A 222 20.70 5.54 -13.33
CA VAL A 222 20.27 4.25 -12.78
C VAL A 222 19.03 3.71 -13.51
N MET A 223 18.10 4.58 -13.90
CA MET A 223 16.95 4.22 -14.73
C MET A 223 17.38 3.74 -16.11
N ALA A 224 18.42 4.35 -16.69
CA ALA A 224 19.04 3.86 -17.93
C ALA A 224 19.65 2.46 -17.73
N ALA A 225 20.40 2.23 -16.64
CA ALA A 225 20.94 0.91 -16.31
C ALA A 225 19.84 -0.14 -16.11
N HIS A 226 18.77 0.20 -15.38
CA HIS A 226 17.60 -0.67 -15.16
C HIS A 226 16.90 -1.05 -16.48
N THR A 227 16.69 -0.07 -17.36
CA THR A 227 16.11 -0.26 -18.69
C THR A 227 16.96 -1.20 -19.54
N ASN A 228 18.27 -0.99 -19.52
CA ASN A 228 19.27 -1.80 -20.23
C ASN A 228 19.57 -3.15 -19.55
N ARG A 229 18.81 -3.55 -18.52
CA ARG A 229 19.00 -4.81 -17.77
C ARG A 229 20.37 -4.93 -17.09
N ASN A 230 21.08 -3.82 -16.88
CA ASN A 230 22.33 -3.79 -16.15
C ASN A 230 22.06 -3.69 -14.63
N TYR A 231 21.49 -4.77 -14.08
CA TYR A 231 21.05 -4.83 -12.69
C TYR A 231 22.22 -4.84 -11.70
N VAL A 232 23.39 -5.32 -12.12
CA VAL A 232 24.63 -5.28 -11.32
C VAL A 232 24.97 -3.84 -10.95
N LEU A 233 24.86 -2.90 -11.90
CA LEU A 233 25.07 -1.48 -11.63
C LEU A 233 23.85 -0.81 -11.00
N ALA A 234 22.63 -1.13 -11.47
CA ALA A 234 21.44 -0.43 -11.02
C ALA A 234 21.13 -0.69 -9.53
N ILE A 235 21.21 -1.94 -9.06
CA ILE A 235 20.72 -2.32 -7.73
C ILE A 235 21.49 -1.63 -6.58
N PRO A 236 22.83 -1.65 -6.54
CA PRO A 236 23.56 -0.99 -5.45
C PRO A 236 23.29 0.51 -5.39
N THR A 237 23.20 1.18 -6.54
CA THR A 237 22.90 2.61 -6.58
C THR A 237 21.45 2.90 -6.19
N LEU A 238 20.49 2.10 -6.65
CA LEU A 238 19.08 2.21 -6.23
C LEU A 238 18.94 2.02 -4.71
N LEU A 239 19.62 1.04 -4.11
CA LEU A 239 19.59 0.79 -2.67
C LEU A 239 20.07 2.02 -1.89
N ALA A 240 21.20 2.60 -2.30
CA ALA A 240 21.74 3.79 -1.68
C ALA A 240 20.82 5.02 -1.84
N GLN A 241 20.22 5.20 -3.02
CA GLN A 241 19.28 6.29 -3.25
C GLN A 241 17.99 6.12 -2.45
N PHE A 242 17.42 4.91 -2.42
CA PHE A 242 16.24 4.60 -1.62
C PHE A 242 16.48 4.89 -0.13
N GLU A 243 17.58 4.39 0.44
CA GLU A 243 17.91 4.64 1.86
C GLU A 243 18.10 6.15 2.14
N GLY A 244 18.75 6.87 1.22
CA GLY A 244 18.93 8.31 1.32
C GLY A 244 17.61 9.08 1.26
N MET A 245 16.73 8.75 0.32
CA MET A 245 15.41 9.37 0.20
C MET A 245 14.50 9.04 1.39
N PHE A 246 14.54 7.80 1.88
CA PHE A 246 13.81 7.41 3.08
C PHE A 246 14.29 8.23 4.29
N THR A 247 15.60 8.43 4.42
CA THR A 247 16.18 9.29 5.47
C THR A 247 15.70 10.73 5.36
N ASP A 248 15.72 11.28 4.14
CA ASP A 248 15.27 12.64 3.88
C ASP A 248 13.77 12.80 4.24
N ALA A 249 12.94 11.78 3.97
CA ALA A 249 11.53 11.75 4.34
C ALA A 249 11.34 11.81 5.87
N LEU A 250 12.09 10.99 6.62
CA LEU A 250 12.03 11.01 8.09
C LEU A 250 12.41 12.38 8.66
N ILE A 251 13.38 13.07 8.06
CA ILE A 251 13.78 14.43 8.48
C ILE A 251 12.67 15.43 8.17
N LEU A 252 12.11 15.41 6.96
CA LEU A 252 11.03 16.32 6.56
C LEU A 252 9.80 16.17 7.47
N LYS A 253 9.45 14.92 7.81
CA LYS A 253 8.35 14.58 8.70
C LYS A 253 8.68 14.75 10.18
N GLN A 254 9.86 15.30 10.49
CA GLN A 254 10.32 15.54 11.85
C GLN A 254 10.25 14.28 12.74
N LEU A 255 10.47 13.11 12.17
CA LEU A 255 10.49 11.82 12.89
C LEU A 255 11.89 11.48 13.42
N VAL A 256 12.91 12.15 12.90
CA VAL A 256 14.31 12.04 13.32
C VAL A 256 14.95 13.42 13.27
N ILE A 257 16.03 13.61 14.04
CA ILE A 257 16.82 14.83 13.99
C ILE A 257 18.21 14.56 13.43
N ARG A 258 18.70 15.47 12.59
CA ARG A 258 20.08 15.46 12.10
C ARG A 258 20.92 16.44 12.91
N ASP A 259 21.92 15.93 13.63
CA ASP A 259 22.88 16.75 14.37
C ASP A 259 24.32 16.35 14.04
N ARG A 260 25.17 17.34 13.70
CA ARG A 260 26.58 17.15 13.30
C ARG A 260 26.79 16.04 12.26
N GLY A 261 25.87 15.95 11.29
CA GLY A 261 25.94 14.98 10.20
C GLY A 261 25.44 13.58 10.55
N LYS A 262 25.06 13.32 11.80
CA LYS A 262 24.50 12.05 12.29
C LYS A 262 22.99 12.17 12.47
N LEU A 263 22.30 11.03 12.47
CA LEU A 263 20.86 10.95 12.70
C LEU A 263 20.59 10.39 14.08
N TYR A 264 19.59 10.96 14.75
CA TYR A 264 19.18 10.52 16.08
C TYR A 264 17.66 10.32 16.10
N ALA A 265 17.22 9.29 16.82
CA ALA A 265 15.80 9.15 17.17
C ALA A 265 15.39 10.31 18.07
N ILE A 266 14.11 10.66 18.03
CA ILE A 266 13.52 11.67 18.91
C ILE A 266 12.52 11.02 19.87
N ASP A 267 12.24 11.70 20.97
CA ASP A 267 11.16 11.36 21.89
C ASP A 267 9.87 12.13 21.56
N GLU A 268 8.84 11.97 22.39
CA GLU A 268 7.54 12.65 22.25
C GLU A 268 7.64 14.19 22.31
N THR A 269 8.74 14.73 22.83
CA THR A 269 8.99 16.18 22.90
C THR A 269 9.72 16.73 21.67
N GLY A 270 10.15 15.84 20.76
CA GLY A 270 11.00 16.19 19.62
C GLY A 270 12.49 16.33 19.97
N ALA A 271 12.87 16.09 21.22
CA ALA A 271 14.27 16.08 21.64
C ALA A 271 14.95 14.75 21.27
N PRO A 272 16.29 14.71 21.12
CA PRO A 272 16.99 13.45 20.87
C PRO A 272 16.74 12.43 21.98
N LYS A 273 16.18 11.27 21.60
CA LYS A 273 15.92 10.16 22.52
C LYS A 273 17.22 9.69 23.15
N LEU A 274 17.21 9.56 24.47
CA LEU A 274 18.34 9.03 25.24
C LEU A 274 18.17 7.54 25.52
N ASP A 275 19.28 6.80 25.50
CA ASP A 275 19.35 5.42 25.95
C ASP A 275 19.43 5.35 27.48
N LYS A 276 19.52 4.13 28.02
CA LYS A 276 19.67 3.87 29.47
C LYS A 276 20.96 4.45 30.10
N ASN A 277 21.88 4.98 29.31
CA ASN A 277 23.15 5.56 29.75
C ASN A 277 23.22 7.07 29.48
N ASP A 278 22.08 7.74 29.27
CA ASP A 278 21.97 9.15 28.91
C ASP A 278 22.69 9.52 27.60
N LYS A 279 22.86 8.56 26.68
CA LYS A 279 23.44 8.80 25.35
C LYS A 279 22.35 8.87 24.30
N ARG A 280 22.50 9.78 23.35
CA ARG A 280 21.57 9.90 22.23
C ARG A 280 21.56 8.64 21.38
N VAL A 281 20.37 8.17 21.02
CA VAL A 281 20.16 6.98 20.17
C VAL A 281 20.46 7.34 18.72
N GLU A 282 21.68 7.06 18.28
CA GLU A 282 22.12 7.25 16.89
C GLU A 282 21.48 6.20 15.96
N LEU A 283 21.00 6.63 14.80
CA LEU A 283 20.33 5.77 13.82
C LEU A 283 21.23 5.47 12.63
N HIS A 284 21.50 4.18 12.43
CA HIS A 284 22.32 3.64 11.37
C HIS A 284 21.54 2.64 10.51
N GLY A 285 21.70 2.75 9.19
CA GLY A 285 21.04 1.86 8.24
C GLY A 285 19.52 2.01 8.22
N LEU A 286 18.86 1.27 7.32
CA LEU A 286 17.40 1.31 7.20
C LEU A 286 16.68 0.65 8.40
N HIS A 287 17.24 -0.43 8.96
CA HIS A 287 16.58 -1.18 10.05
C HIS A 287 16.33 -0.32 11.28
N GLN A 288 17.37 0.36 11.79
CA GLN A 288 17.25 1.18 12.99
C GLN A 288 16.34 2.38 12.75
N LYS A 289 16.41 2.98 11.55
CA LYS A 289 15.51 4.09 11.16
C LYS A 289 14.06 3.66 11.28
N VAL A 290 13.69 2.50 10.76
CA VAL A 290 12.31 2.01 10.82
C VAL A 290 11.88 1.68 12.25
N GLN A 291 12.71 0.97 13.02
CA GLN A 291 12.36 0.56 14.39
C GLN A 291 12.24 1.72 15.38
N ASN A 292 12.93 2.84 15.13
CA ASN A 292 13.00 3.97 16.05
C ASN A 292 12.31 5.23 15.55
N SER A 293 11.73 5.21 14.35
CA SER A 293 10.87 6.29 13.86
C SER A 293 9.42 5.93 14.15
N ASN A 294 8.64 6.85 14.70
CA ASN A 294 7.23 6.61 14.95
C ASN A 294 6.42 6.67 13.64
N LEU A 295 6.48 5.60 12.85
CA LEU A 295 5.87 5.53 11.51
C LEU A 295 4.37 5.22 11.54
N GLU A 296 3.76 5.01 12.71
CA GLU A 296 2.37 4.55 12.85
C GLU A 296 1.35 5.46 12.15
N TYR A 297 1.67 6.75 12.02
CA TYR A 297 0.83 7.75 11.36
C TYR A 297 1.20 8.00 9.89
N GLU A 298 2.27 7.39 9.38
CA GLU A 298 2.79 7.61 8.04
C GLU A 298 2.57 6.36 7.18
N HIS A 299 1.32 6.09 6.80
CA HIS A 299 0.89 4.84 6.16
C HIS A 299 1.81 4.34 5.04
N ILE A 300 2.28 5.23 4.15
CA ILE A 300 3.12 4.83 3.01
C ILE A 300 4.56 4.56 3.44
N LEU A 301 5.14 5.40 4.32
CA LEU A 301 6.46 5.14 4.88
C LEU A 301 6.48 3.88 5.72
N GLU A 302 5.43 3.63 6.50
CA GLU A 302 5.25 2.40 7.27
C GLU A 302 5.17 1.19 6.34
N ARG A 303 4.34 1.24 5.29
CA ARG A 303 4.21 0.14 4.32
C ARG A 303 5.51 -0.14 3.58
N LEU A 304 6.18 0.89 3.07
CA LEU A 304 7.51 0.78 2.47
C LEU A 304 8.52 0.22 3.47
N SER A 305 8.45 0.65 4.73
CA SER A 305 9.34 0.14 5.76
C SER A 305 9.15 -1.35 6.01
N LYS A 306 7.92 -1.83 6.13
CA LYS A 306 7.60 -3.26 6.34
C LYS A 306 8.07 -4.11 5.16
N ASP A 307 7.79 -3.66 3.93
CA ASP A 307 8.14 -4.39 2.71
C ASP A 307 9.66 -4.42 2.44
N PHE A 308 10.38 -3.36 2.80
CA PHE A 308 11.83 -3.26 2.56
C PHE A 308 12.66 -3.78 3.75
N VAL A 309 12.19 -3.66 4.99
CA VAL A 309 12.89 -4.21 6.18
C VAL A 309 12.88 -5.73 6.16
N SER A 310 11.73 -6.33 5.85
CA SER A 310 11.57 -7.80 5.91
C SER A 310 12.37 -8.53 4.83
N GLY A 311 12.39 -8.03 3.58
CA GLY A 311 13.07 -8.71 2.48
C GLY A 311 14.40 -8.06 2.05
N LEU A 312 14.42 -6.74 1.97
CA LEU A 312 15.46 -6.02 1.22
C LEU A 312 16.67 -5.64 2.07
N ILE A 313 16.55 -5.57 3.40
CA ILE A 313 17.70 -5.36 4.30
C ILE A 313 18.67 -6.53 4.25
N ARG A 314 18.15 -7.76 4.23
CA ARG A 314 18.98 -8.96 4.08
C ARG A 314 19.72 -8.93 2.74
N GLU A 315 18.99 -8.72 1.63
CA GLU A 315 19.58 -8.62 0.30
C GLU A 315 20.61 -7.49 0.22
N ARG A 316 20.31 -6.31 0.78
CA ARG A 316 21.24 -5.17 0.83
C ARG A 316 22.51 -5.52 1.58
N ASN A 317 22.41 -6.11 2.77
CA ASN A 317 23.59 -6.49 3.55
C ASN A 317 24.40 -7.55 2.81
N ASP A 318 23.71 -8.53 2.21
CA ASP A 318 24.39 -9.58 1.46
C ASP A 318 25.13 -9.05 0.23
N ILE A 319 24.54 -8.09 -0.48
CA ILE A 319 25.17 -7.42 -1.64
C ILE A 319 26.35 -6.57 -1.19
N MET A 320 26.17 -5.74 -0.16
CA MET A 320 27.19 -4.80 0.31
C MET A 320 28.40 -5.49 0.96
N HIS A 321 28.19 -6.67 1.55
CA HIS A 321 29.26 -7.49 2.12
C HIS A 321 29.79 -8.55 1.14
N GLY A 322 29.26 -8.63 -0.07
CA GLY A 322 29.70 -9.57 -1.10
C GLY A 322 29.34 -11.04 -0.84
N SER A 323 28.45 -11.33 0.12
CA SER A 323 27.97 -12.69 0.38
C SER A 323 26.98 -13.17 -0.69
N SER A 324 26.30 -12.23 -1.36
CA SER A 324 25.47 -12.50 -2.54
C SER A 324 26.08 -11.86 -3.77
N VAL A 325 26.56 -12.69 -4.71
CA VAL A 325 27.08 -12.24 -6.02
C VAL A 325 26.02 -12.34 -7.12
N SER A 326 24.93 -13.09 -6.89
CA SER A 326 23.85 -13.35 -7.85
C SER A 326 22.63 -12.44 -7.64
N TYR A 327 22.88 -11.19 -7.20
CA TYR A 327 21.82 -10.22 -6.89
C TYR A 327 21.22 -9.52 -8.10
N ALA A 328 21.80 -9.70 -9.29
CA ALA A 328 21.41 -9.05 -10.55
C ALA A 328 20.04 -9.53 -11.08
N LYS A 329 18.99 -9.33 -10.28
CA LYS A 329 17.63 -9.81 -10.54
C LYS A 329 16.72 -8.65 -10.92
N ALA A 330 15.95 -8.85 -11.99
CA ALA A 330 15.02 -7.85 -12.49
C ALA A 330 13.95 -7.46 -11.46
N ASN A 331 13.45 -8.44 -10.69
CA ASN A 331 12.46 -8.23 -9.64
C ASN A 331 12.96 -7.28 -8.53
N LEU A 332 14.20 -7.46 -8.04
CA LEU A 332 14.79 -6.59 -7.02
C LEU A 332 14.97 -5.16 -7.56
N SER A 333 15.56 -5.02 -8.75
CA SER A 333 15.73 -3.70 -9.37
C SER A 333 14.39 -3.01 -9.59
N LEU A 334 13.36 -3.75 -9.99
CA LEU A 334 12.01 -3.21 -10.19
C LEU A 334 11.38 -2.74 -8.87
N ARG A 335 11.44 -3.56 -7.80
CA ARG A 335 10.92 -3.17 -6.47
C ARG A 335 11.56 -1.88 -5.99
N LEU A 336 12.87 -1.73 -6.19
CA LEU A 336 13.61 -0.52 -5.84
C LEU A 336 13.21 0.71 -6.66
N VAL A 337 13.07 0.58 -7.98
CA VAL A 337 12.58 1.66 -8.85
C VAL A 337 11.19 2.13 -8.41
N LEU A 338 10.29 1.18 -8.14
CA LEU A 338 8.95 1.48 -7.66
C LEU A 338 8.94 2.11 -6.27
N GLY A 339 9.80 1.65 -5.35
CA GLY A 339 9.95 2.25 -4.03
C GLY A 339 10.45 3.70 -4.10
N ILE A 340 11.41 3.99 -4.98
CA ILE A 340 11.87 5.36 -5.24
C ILE A 340 10.75 6.21 -5.84
N TYR A 341 9.97 5.65 -6.77
CA TYR A 341 8.82 6.35 -7.36
C TYR A 341 7.76 6.70 -6.30
N LEU A 342 7.40 5.76 -5.41
CA LEU A 342 6.46 6.07 -4.33
C LEU A 342 7.02 7.12 -3.37
N LEU A 343 8.28 7.00 -2.95
CA LEU A 343 8.89 8.04 -2.14
C LEU A 343 8.83 9.40 -2.86
N ALA A 344 9.07 9.46 -4.17
CA ALA A 344 8.96 10.71 -4.91
C ALA A 344 7.54 11.31 -4.90
N ILE A 345 6.49 10.49 -4.94
CA ILE A 345 5.10 10.93 -4.75
C ILE A 345 4.91 11.48 -3.33
N GLU A 346 5.42 10.78 -2.31
CA GLU A 346 5.28 11.21 -0.91
C GLU A 346 5.96 12.54 -0.64
N PHE A 347 7.12 12.81 -1.25
CA PHE A 347 7.78 14.11 -1.11
C PHE A 347 6.94 15.25 -1.67
N ASP A 348 6.24 15.02 -2.78
CA ASP A 348 5.31 16.00 -3.33
C ASP A 348 4.19 16.30 -2.33
N HIS A 349 3.65 15.27 -1.67
CA HIS A 349 2.67 15.44 -0.59
C HIS A 349 3.27 16.21 0.61
N PHE A 350 4.47 15.85 1.07
CA PHE A 350 5.11 16.48 2.23
C PHE A 350 5.45 17.96 2.02
N GLU A 351 5.82 18.34 0.80
CA GLU A 351 6.22 19.72 0.49
C GLU A 351 5.03 20.64 0.18
N HIS A 352 3.85 20.10 -0.15
CA HIS A 352 2.68 20.89 -0.57
C HIS A 352 1.45 20.80 0.33
N SER A 353 1.37 19.85 1.26
CA SER A 353 0.15 19.62 2.07
C SER A 353 0.08 20.40 3.38
N ASP A 354 1.12 21.19 3.68
CA ASP A 354 1.19 22.07 4.85
C ASP A 354 0.83 23.55 4.53
N ASN A 355 0.20 23.80 3.37
CA ASN A 355 -0.49 25.06 3.02
C ASN A 355 -1.99 24.82 2.88
#